data_AF-A0A6J2X7G2-F1
#
_entry.id   AF-A0A6J2X7G2-F1
#
_cell.length_a   1.000
_cell.length_b   1.000
_cell.length_c   1.000
_cell.angle_alpha   90.00
_cell.angle_beta   90.00
_cell.angle_gamma   90.00
#
_symmetry.space_group_name_H-M   'P 1'
#
loop_
_entity.id
_entity.type
_entity.pdbx_description
1 polymer ?
#
loop_
_entity_poly.entity_id
_entity_poly.type
_entity_poly.pdbx_seq_one_letter_code
_entity_poly.pdbx_strand_id
1 'polypeptide(L)'
;MQTVDDTLKIIARWMREHRLEIAVEKTEAILLSRKRKVDHIRFNLKDIIINPVKQVNYLGFDIDRALTMSLSIKEVCLKSQRSAKALSAILPSVRGPTPGKRRVLAYACQNIIMYGEPVWDEATNIHVNKTKLEDGQRVMALRVCSAYRTTSIEAALVISGLVPLHFLSKEGG
;
A
#
# COMPACT_ATOMS: atom_id res chain seq x y z
N MET A 1 -19.31 18.04 17.85
CA MET A 1 -19.90 17.40 16.66
C MET A 1 -20.38 18.42 15.61
N GLN A 2 -20.87 19.60 16.00
CA GLN A 2 -21.23 20.70 15.07
C GLN A 2 -20.12 21.10 14.08
N THR A 3 -18.85 21.06 14.50
CA THR A 3 -17.74 21.57 13.69
C THR A 3 -17.54 20.85 12.35
N VAL A 4 -17.84 19.54 12.25
CA VAL A 4 -17.63 18.79 11.01
C VAL A 4 -18.73 19.09 9.99
N ASP A 5 -19.99 19.06 10.41
CA ASP A 5 -21.12 19.40 9.53
C ASP A 5 -21.06 20.87 9.06
N ASP A 6 -20.61 21.77 9.93
CA ASP A 6 -20.41 23.18 9.56
C ASP A 6 -19.25 23.35 8.55
N THR A 7 -18.16 22.60 8.72
CA THR A 7 -17.05 22.58 7.76
C THR A 7 -17.50 22.03 6.41
N LEU A 8 -18.28 20.95 6.39
CA LEU A 8 -18.83 20.37 5.16
C LEU A 8 -19.73 21.37 4.41
N LYS A 9 -20.52 22.17 5.13
CA LYS A 9 -21.33 23.25 4.53
C LYS A 9 -20.47 24.35 3.92
N ILE A 10 -19.36 24.72 4.56
CA ILE A 10 -18.40 25.71 4.02
C ILE A 10 -17.78 25.19 2.72
N ILE A 11 -17.31 23.94 2.71
CA ILE A 11 -16.75 23.30 1.51
C ILE A 11 -17.80 23.23 0.40
N ALA A 12 -19.03 22.83 0.71
CA ALA A 12 -20.13 22.77 -0.26
C ALA A 12 -20.55 24.14 -0.81
N ARG A 13 -20.34 25.22 -0.06
CA ARG A 13 -20.54 26.59 -0.55
C ARG A 13 -19.39 27.00 -1.48
N TRP A 14 -18.15 26.81 -1.05
CA TRP A 14 -16.97 27.15 -1.84
C TRP A 14 -16.94 26.42 -3.19
N MET A 15 -17.28 25.12 -3.22
CA MET A 15 -17.35 24.36 -4.47
C MET A 15 -18.40 24.96 -5.42
N ARG A 16 -19.57 25.35 -4.91
CA ARG A 16 -20.62 25.99 -5.73
C ARG A 16 -20.19 27.33 -6.29
N GLU A 17 -19.49 28.15 -5.51
CA GLU A 17 -18.91 29.41 -5.98
C GLU A 17 -17.93 29.19 -7.14
N HIS A 18 -17.24 28.05 -7.14
CA HIS A 18 -16.31 27.62 -8.19
C HIS A 18 -16.96 26.76 -9.27
N ARG A 19 -18.30 26.73 -9.36
CA ARG A 19 -19.08 25.95 -10.34
C ARG A 19 -18.86 24.43 -10.27
N LEU A 20 -18.51 23.91 -9.09
CA LEU A 20 -18.38 22.50 -8.79
C LEU A 20 -19.52 22.02 -7.89
N GLU A 21 -20.00 20.81 -8.13
CA GLU A 21 -21.02 20.18 -7.29
C GLU A 21 -20.50 18.88 -6.65
N ILE A 22 -20.81 18.70 -5.37
CA ILE A 22 -20.53 17.46 -4.65
C ILE A 22 -21.56 16.39 -5.03
N ALA A 23 -21.05 15.30 -5.61
CA ALA A 23 -21.77 14.05 -5.85
C ALA A 23 -21.90 13.26 -4.54
N VAL A 24 -23.01 13.45 -3.84
CA VAL A 24 -23.23 12.86 -2.50
C VAL A 24 -23.28 11.33 -2.58
N GLU A 25 -23.79 10.79 -3.68
CA GLU A 25 -23.89 9.36 -3.95
C GLU A 25 -22.54 8.65 -4.10
N LYS A 26 -21.47 9.40 -4.39
CA LYS A 26 -20.08 8.89 -4.48
C LYS A 26 -19.26 9.19 -3.23
N THR A 27 -19.83 9.90 -2.26
CA THR A 27 -19.08 10.39 -1.10
C THR A 27 -19.08 9.34 0.00
N GLU A 28 -17.91 8.79 0.31
CA GLU A 28 -17.74 7.80 1.36
C GLU A 28 -17.13 8.43 2.63
N ALA A 29 -17.83 8.24 3.75
CA ALA A 29 -17.40 8.49 5.13
C ALA A 29 -16.35 7.49 5.64
N ILE A 30 -15.14 7.87 6.08
CA ILE A 30 -14.34 7.00 6.98
C ILE A 30 -13.97 7.70 8.27
N LEU A 31 -14.10 6.98 9.38
CA LEU A 31 -13.72 7.47 10.69
C LEU A 31 -12.37 6.88 11.10
N LEU A 32 -11.32 7.69 11.05
CA LEU A 32 -9.98 7.30 11.49
C LEU A 32 -9.89 7.40 13.01
N SER A 33 -10.00 6.27 13.71
CA SER A 33 -9.96 6.24 15.18
C SER A 33 -8.88 5.32 15.74
N ARG A 34 -8.07 4.69 14.87
CA ARG A 34 -7.05 3.70 15.25
C ARG A 34 -7.63 2.61 16.18
N LYS A 35 -7.26 2.62 17.46
CA LYS A 35 -7.72 1.64 18.48
C LYS A 35 -9.00 2.05 19.21
N ARG A 36 -9.48 3.28 19.03
CA ARG A 36 -10.67 3.76 19.76
C ARG A 36 -11.94 3.23 19.12
N LYS A 37 -12.79 2.57 19.90
CA LYS A 37 -14.17 2.29 19.51
C LYS A 37 -14.93 3.61 19.57
N VAL A 38 -15.35 4.08 18.41
CA VAL A 38 -16.20 5.25 18.26
C VAL A 38 -17.37 4.78 17.42
N ASP A 39 -18.47 4.50 18.09
CA ASP A 39 -19.69 4.03 17.45
C ASP A 39 -20.64 5.22 17.25
N HIS A 40 -21.40 5.16 16.15
CA HIS A 40 -22.56 6.04 15.89
C HIS A 40 -22.26 7.50 15.51
N ILE A 41 -21.12 7.78 14.87
CA ILE A 41 -20.94 9.07 14.18
C ILE A 41 -21.67 9.02 12.84
N ARG A 42 -22.53 10.02 12.61
CA ARG A 42 -23.24 10.25 11.36
C ARG A 42 -22.82 11.61 10.83
N PHE A 43 -22.59 11.71 9.53
CA PHE A 43 -22.30 12.97 8.85
C PHE A 43 -23.54 13.40 8.08
N ASN A 44 -23.88 14.69 8.14
CA ASN A 44 -24.97 15.24 7.34
C ASN A 44 -24.42 16.10 6.21
N LEU A 45 -24.65 15.66 4.97
CA LEU A 45 -24.25 16.38 3.77
C LEU A 45 -25.46 16.58 2.86
N LYS A 46 -25.87 17.85 2.66
CA LYS A 46 -27.05 18.21 1.85
C LYS A 46 -28.32 17.39 2.22
N ASP A 47 -28.59 17.25 3.52
CA ASP A 47 -29.73 16.50 4.08
C ASP A 47 -29.69 14.97 3.88
N ILE A 48 -28.56 14.45 3.38
CA ILE A 48 -28.30 13.01 3.27
C ILE A 48 -27.37 12.60 4.41
N ILE A 49 -27.75 11.52 5.10
CA ILE A 49 -26.95 10.93 6.18
C ILE A 49 -25.93 9.97 5.57
N ILE A 50 -24.65 10.31 5.70
CA ILE A 50 -23.55 9.44 5.29
C ILE A 50 -23.07 8.65 6.51
N ASN A 51 -23.18 7.33 6.43
CA ASN A 51 -22.69 6.41 7.46
C ASN A 51 -21.21 6.10 7.20
N PRO A 52 -20.33 6.16 8.22
CA PRO A 52 -18.94 5.81 8.06
C PRO A 52 -18.78 4.34 7.69
N VAL A 53 -18.08 4.07 6.60
CA VAL A 53 -17.67 2.72 6.20
C VAL A 53 -16.39 2.32 6.95
N LYS A 54 -16.10 1.02 6.99
CA LYS A 54 -14.92 0.48 7.68
C LYS A 54 -13.62 0.67 6.88
N GLN A 55 -13.76 0.78 5.56
CA GLN A 55 -12.68 0.83 4.59
C GLN A 55 -13.13 1.66 3.39
N VAL A 56 -12.25 2.53 2.88
CA VAL A 56 -12.48 3.39 1.71
C VAL A 56 -11.33 3.24 0.74
N ASN A 57 -11.62 3.20 -0.56
CA ASN A 57 -10.59 3.26 -1.59
C ASN A 57 -10.20 4.71 -1.87
N TYR A 58 -8.91 5.02 -1.72
CA TYR A 58 -8.34 6.32 -2.05
C TYR A 58 -7.15 6.14 -2.98
N LEU A 59 -7.26 6.65 -4.21
CA LEU A 59 -6.22 6.56 -5.25
C LEU A 59 -5.71 5.13 -5.50
N GLY A 60 -6.59 4.13 -5.38
CA GLY A 60 -6.22 2.72 -5.55
C GLY A 60 -5.62 2.06 -4.30
N PHE A 61 -5.64 2.73 -3.15
CA PHE A 61 -5.28 2.16 -1.87
C PHE A 61 -6.49 2.08 -0.96
N ASP A 62 -6.70 0.92 -0.36
CA ASP A 62 -7.75 0.77 0.63
C ASP A 62 -7.27 1.20 2.01
N ILE A 63 -7.88 2.28 2.49
CA ILE A 63 -7.63 2.85 3.80
C ILE A 63 -8.63 2.25 4.78
N ASP A 64 -8.14 1.54 5.80
CA ASP A 64 -8.95 1.03 6.89
C ASP A 64 -8.98 1.99 8.09
N ARG A 65 -10.05 1.92 8.87
CA ARG A 65 -10.26 2.73 10.08
C ARG A 65 -9.09 2.70 11.08
N ALA A 66 -8.39 1.56 11.16
CA ALA A 66 -7.28 1.36 12.08
C ALA A 66 -5.92 1.83 11.54
N LEU A 67 -5.88 2.30 10.29
CA LEU A 67 -4.67 2.65 9.55
C LEU A 67 -3.67 1.49 9.45
N THR A 68 -4.16 0.25 9.37
CA THR A 68 -3.30 -0.94 9.24
C THR A 68 -2.86 -1.20 7.80
N MET A 69 -3.56 -0.68 6.79
CA MET A 69 -3.26 -0.81 5.35
C MET A 69 -2.97 -2.24 4.88
N SER A 70 -3.45 -3.24 5.63
CA SER A 70 -3.05 -4.64 5.46
C SER A 70 -3.49 -5.24 4.12
N LEU A 71 -4.59 -4.72 3.56
CA LEU A 71 -5.13 -5.13 2.27
C LEU A 71 -4.29 -4.53 1.13
N SER A 72 -4.10 -3.21 1.14
CA SER A 72 -3.28 -2.48 0.18
C SER A 72 -1.86 -3.06 0.06
N ILE A 73 -1.18 -3.31 1.18
CA ILE A 73 0.16 -3.94 1.18
C ILE A 73 0.11 -5.31 0.51
N LYS A 74 -0.91 -6.13 0.83
CA LYS A 74 -1.06 -7.46 0.25
C LYS A 74 -1.26 -7.38 -1.27
N GLU A 75 -2.13 -6.50 -1.74
CA GLU A 75 -2.44 -6.36 -3.16
C GLU A 75 -1.24 -5.89 -3.97
N VAL A 76 -0.50 -4.94 -3.43
CA VAL A 76 0.69 -4.40 -4.09
C VAL A 76 1.83 -5.42 -4.09
N CYS A 77 2.03 -6.17 -3.01
CA CYS A 77 2.96 -7.31 -2.99
C CYS A 77 2.56 -8.36 -4.04
N LEU A 78 1.28 -8.69 -4.16
CA LEU A 78 0.80 -9.64 -5.17
C LEU A 78 1.05 -9.11 -6.61
N LYS A 79 0.81 -7.82 -6.85
CA LYS A 79 1.09 -7.18 -8.15
C LYS A 79 2.58 -7.24 -8.50
N SER A 80 3.45 -6.96 -7.54
CA SER A 80 4.90 -7.08 -7.69
C SER A 80 5.34 -8.52 -7.95
N GLN A 81 4.83 -9.49 -7.18
CA GLN A 81 5.13 -10.92 -7.38
C GLN A 81 4.67 -11.44 -8.74
N ARG A 82 3.50 -11.02 -9.24
CA ARG A 82 3.05 -11.37 -10.60
C ARG A 82 4.02 -10.85 -11.65
N SER A 83 4.49 -9.62 -11.51
CA SER A 83 5.47 -9.00 -12.40
C SER A 83 6.82 -9.75 -12.34
N ALA A 84 7.30 -10.07 -11.13
CA ALA A 84 8.50 -10.87 -10.94
C ALA A 84 8.39 -12.28 -11.54
N LYS A 85 7.21 -12.91 -11.43
CA LYS A 85 6.93 -14.22 -12.02
C LYS A 85 6.93 -14.15 -13.55
N ALA A 86 6.32 -13.13 -14.15
CA ALA A 86 6.38 -12.92 -15.60
C ALA A 86 7.82 -12.74 -16.09
N LEU A 87 8.61 -11.93 -15.38
CA LEU A 87 10.03 -11.71 -15.69
C LEU A 87 10.88 -12.98 -15.47
N SER A 88 10.47 -13.88 -14.57
CA SER A 88 11.22 -15.12 -14.34
C SER A 88 11.27 -16.02 -15.58
N ALA A 89 10.30 -15.91 -16.50
CA ALA A 89 10.29 -16.67 -17.75
C ALA A 89 11.46 -16.31 -18.68
N ILE A 90 12.00 -15.09 -18.59
CA ILE A 90 13.13 -14.62 -19.40
C ILE A 90 14.47 -14.60 -18.62
N LEU A 91 14.47 -15.11 -17.38
CA LEU A 91 15.63 -15.13 -16.48
C LEU A 91 16.00 -16.57 -16.03
N PRO A 92 16.40 -17.47 -16.95
CA PRO A 92 16.72 -18.85 -16.60
C PRO A 92 17.88 -18.92 -15.59
N SER A 93 17.81 -19.79 -14.59
CA SER A 93 18.84 -19.87 -13.54
C SER A 93 20.20 -20.33 -14.09
N VAL A 94 20.21 -21.18 -15.12
CA VAL A 94 21.40 -21.71 -15.77
C VAL A 94 21.62 -20.94 -17.09
N ARG A 95 22.83 -20.42 -17.31
CA ARG A 95 23.22 -19.63 -18.50
C ARG A 95 22.35 -18.40 -18.78
N GLY A 96 21.66 -17.88 -17.76
CA GLY A 96 20.84 -16.67 -17.87
C GLY A 96 21.60 -15.36 -17.63
N PRO A 97 20.87 -14.24 -17.52
CA PRO A 97 21.47 -12.92 -17.31
C PRO A 97 22.27 -12.81 -16.02
N THR A 98 23.24 -11.88 -16.01
CA THR A 98 24.08 -11.59 -14.85
C THR A 98 23.25 -11.10 -13.65
N PRO A 99 23.73 -11.28 -12.41
CA PRO A 99 23.06 -10.78 -11.21
C PRO A 99 22.72 -9.28 -11.27
N GLY A 100 23.59 -8.46 -11.89
CA GLY A 100 23.33 -7.04 -12.09
C GLY A 100 22.09 -6.76 -12.95
N LYS A 101 21.94 -7.45 -14.09
CA LYS A 101 20.75 -7.33 -14.96
C LYS A 101 19.48 -7.79 -14.24
N ARG A 102 19.57 -8.87 -13.46
CA ARG A 102 18.45 -9.36 -12.63
C ARG A 102 18.06 -8.36 -11.55
N ARG A 103 19.04 -7.70 -10.94
CA ARG A 103 18.82 -6.70 -9.89
C ARG A 103 18.06 -5.49 -10.41
N VAL A 104 18.35 -5.01 -11.62
CA VAL A 104 17.58 -3.93 -12.27
C VAL A 104 16.10 -4.31 -12.38
N LEU A 105 15.81 -5.53 -12.82
CA LEU A 105 14.43 -6.03 -12.91
C LEU A 105 13.77 -6.22 -11.54
N ALA A 106 14.54 -6.64 -10.53
CA ALA A 106 14.07 -6.69 -9.16
C ALA A 106 13.70 -5.29 -8.63
N TYR A 107 14.51 -4.26 -8.91
CA TYR A 107 14.19 -2.89 -8.54
C TYR A 107 12.92 -2.37 -9.22
N ALA A 108 12.67 -2.73 -10.49
CA ALA A 108 11.42 -2.37 -11.16
C ALA A 108 10.20 -2.96 -10.44
N CYS A 109 10.26 -4.23 -10.05
CA CYS A 109 9.21 -4.88 -9.27
C CYS A 109 9.09 -4.32 -7.84
N GLN A 110 10.20 -3.92 -7.23
CA GLN A 110 10.23 -3.28 -5.92
C GLN A 110 9.59 -1.88 -5.95
N ASN A 111 9.77 -1.12 -7.03
CA ASN A 111 9.12 0.18 -7.21
C ASN A 111 7.59 0.09 -7.25
N ILE A 112 7.03 -1.04 -7.69
CA ILE A 112 5.58 -1.29 -7.60
C ILE A 112 5.13 -1.25 -6.13
N ILE A 113 5.95 -1.79 -5.23
CA ILE A 113 5.69 -1.75 -3.79
C ILE A 113 5.97 -0.36 -3.25
N MET A 114 7.15 0.21 -3.51
CA MET A 114 7.53 1.51 -2.96
C MET A 114 6.60 2.66 -3.37
N TYR A 115 5.83 2.54 -4.46
CA TYR A 115 4.87 3.57 -4.86
C TYR A 115 3.84 3.93 -3.77
N GLY A 116 3.39 2.96 -2.97
CA GLY A 116 2.45 3.22 -1.87
C GLY A 116 3.11 3.41 -0.51
N GLU A 117 4.43 3.44 -0.46
CA GLU A 117 5.20 3.55 0.79
C GLU A 117 4.76 4.73 1.67
N PRO A 118 4.59 5.96 1.16
CA PRO A 118 4.17 7.10 1.98
C PRO A 118 2.79 6.93 2.64
N VAL A 119 1.97 6.02 2.09
CA VAL A 119 0.61 5.73 2.59
C VAL A 119 0.64 4.73 3.75
N TRP A 120 1.65 3.86 3.82
CA TRP A 120 1.68 2.74 4.77
C TRP A 120 2.97 2.59 5.56
N ASP A 121 3.90 3.55 5.51
CA ASP A 121 5.14 3.53 6.30
C ASP A 121 4.87 3.17 7.76
N GLU A 122 3.93 3.86 8.41
CA GLU A 122 3.57 3.60 9.80
C GLU A 122 3.00 2.18 10.02
N ALA A 123 2.32 1.64 9.00
CA ALA A 123 1.77 0.30 9.02
C ALA A 123 2.83 -0.82 8.86
N THR A 124 4.06 -0.49 8.46
CA THR A 124 5.19 -1.44 8.43
C THR A 124 5.65 -1.87 9.82
N ASN A 125 5.30 -1.09 10.86
CA ASN A 125 5.55 -1.46 12.27
C ASN A 125 4.70 -2.66 12.73
N ILE A 126 3.65 -3.01 11.97
CA ILE A 126 2.83 -4.19 12.22
C ILE A 126 3.56 -5.43 11.69
N HIS A 127 3.89 -6.37 12.57
CA HIS A 127 4.66 -7.57 12.23
C HIS A 127 4.10 -8.33 11.01
N VAL A 128 2.79 -8.52 10.94
CA VAL A 128 2.12 -9.20 9.82
C VAL A 128 2.36 -8.48 8.48
N ASN A 129 2.38 -7.15 8.48
CA ASN A 129 2.63 -6.37 7.27
C ASN A 129 4.11 -6.43 6.86
N LYS A 130 5.00 -6.36 7.85
CA LYS A 130 6.44 -6.58 7.63
C LYS A 130 6.69 -7.93 6.95
N THR A 131 6.11 -9.01 7.47
CA THR A 131 6.23 -10.35 6.88
C THR A 131 5.67 -10.41 5.45
N LYS A 132 4.54 -9.76 5.17
CA LYS A 132 4.00 -9.69 3.79
C LYS A 132 4.93 -8.96 2.83
N LEU A 133 5.57 -7.88 3.26
CA LEU A 133 6.56 -7.15 2.45
C LEU A 133 7.78 -8.04 2.18
N GLU A 134 8.28 -8.73 3.21
CA GLU A 134 9.35 -9.70 3.11
C GLU A 134 9.01 -10.84 2.12
N ASP A 135 7.83 -11.45 2.23
CA ASP A 135 7.36 -12.48 1.30
C ASP A 135 7.22 -11.96 -0.14
N GLY A 136 6.75 -10.71 -0.30
CA GLY A 136 6.73 -9.99 -1.57
C GLY A 136 8.13 -9.87 -2.17
N GLN A 137 9.10 -9.47 -1.36
CA GLN A 137 10.47 -9.22 -1.76
C GLN A 137 11.27 -10.50 -2.03
N ARG A 138 10.99 -11.55 -1.26
CA ARG A 138 11.67 -12.85 -1.33
C ARG A 138 11.68 -13.43 -2.74
N VAL A 139 10.56 -13.33 -3.46
CA VAL A 139 10.44 -13.82 -4.84
C VAL A 139 11.46 -13.14 -5.75
N MET A 140 11.72 -11.85 -5.55
CA MET A 140 12.70 -11.09 -6.33
C MET A 140 14.12 -11.45 -5.91
N ALA A 141 14.39 -11.50 -4.61
CA ALA A 141 15.71 -11.81 -4.07
C ALA A 141 16.24 -13.17 -4.56
N LEU A 142 15.41 -14.22 -4.47
CA LEU A 142 15.75 -15.56 -4.97
C LEU A 142 16.08 -15.57 -6.46
N ARG A 143 15.41 -14.71 -7.25
CA ARG A 143 15.66 -14.63 -8.69
C ARG A 143 16.97 -13.93 -9.01
N VAL A 144 17.35 -12.90 -8.25
CA VAL A 144 18.61 -12.17 -8.42
C VAL A 144 19.81 -13.06 -8.14
N CYS A 145 19.77 -13.82 -7.03
CA CYS A 145 20.86 -14.72 -6.64
C CYS A 145 20.77 -16.13 -7.25
N SER A 146 19.74 -16.41 -8.06
CA SER A 146 19.47 -17.74 -8.62
C SER A 146 19.40 -18.85 -7.57
N ALA A 147 18.95 -18.52 -6.36
CA ALA A 147 18.91 -19.45 -5.22
C ALA A 147 17.67 -20.34 -5.20
N TYR A 148 17.75 -21.44 -4.45
CA TYR A 148 16.65 -22.38 -4.26
C TYR A 148 15.55 -21.82 -3.35
N ARG A 149 14.34 -22.36 -3.46
CA ARG A 149 13.18 -21.97 -2.64
C ARG A 149 13.38 -22.11 -1.13
N THR A 150 14.36 -22.92 -0.70
CA THR A 150 14.68 -23.21 0.71
C THR A 150 15.64 -22.21 1.33
N THR A 151 16.30 -21.35 0.56
CA THR A 151 17.21 -20.31 1.07
C THR A 151 16.46 -19.33 1.95
N SER A 152 16.94 -18.97 3.14
CA SER A 152 16.25 -18.00 4.00
C SER A 152 16.13 -16.61 3.33
N ILE A 153 15.19 -15.78 3.76
CA ILE A 153 14.99 -14.47 3.12
C ILE A 153 16.19 -13.56 3.41
N GLU A 154 16.72 -13.60 4.62
CA GLU A 154 17.86 -12.82 5.07
C GLU A 154 19.08 -13.13 4.20
N ALA A 155 19.37 -14.41 3.99
CA ALA A 155 20.47 -14.84 3.11
C ALA A 155 20.23 -14.42 1.66
N ALA A 156 19.00 -14.54 1.16
CA ALA A 156 18.65 -14.14 -0.20
C ALA A 156 18.83 -12.62 -0.42
N LEU A 157 18.44 -11.79 0.54
CA LEU A 157 18.59 -10.33 0.48
C LEU A 157 20.07 -9.91 0.51
N VAL A 158 20.86 -10.51 1.39
CA VAL A 158 22.31 -10.25 1.48
C VAL A 158 23.02 -10.60 0.18
N ILE A 159 22.79 -11.81 -0.36
CA ILE A 159 23.46 -12.25 -1.60
C ILE A 159 22.96 -11.45 -2.82
N SER A 160 21.66 -11.12 -2.85
CA SER A 160 21.10 -10.32 -3.96
C SER A 160 21.51 -8.86 -3.91
N GLY A 161 21.94 -8.34 -2.76
CA GLY A 161 22.24 -6.92 -2.54
C GLY A 161 20.98 -6.06 -2.52
N LEU A 162 19.84 -6.62 -2.11
CA LEU A 162 18.57 -5.90 -1.97
C LEU A 162 18.37 -5.50 -0.50
N VAL A 163 18.03 -4.23 -0.27
CA VAL A 163 17.70 -3.72 1.06
C VAL A 163 16.26 -4.13 1.42
N PRO A 164 16.00 -4.68 2.62
CA PRO A 164 14.65 -5.00 3.07
C PRO A 164 13.67 -3.82 2.90
N LEU A 165 12.48 -4.08 2.36
CA LEU A 165 11.50 -3.02 2.04
C LEU A 165 11.12 -2.16 3.26
N HIS A 166 11.00 -2.78 4.44
CA HIS A 166 10.64 -2.09 5.68
C HIS A 166 11.73 -1.15 6.22
N PHE A 167 12.97 -1.24 5.70
CA PHE A 167 14.02 -0.27 6.02
C PHE A 167 14.03 0.90 5.03
N LEU A 168 13.80 0.62 3.75
CA LEU A 168 13.70 1.67 2.72
C LEU A 168 12.55 2.64 2.96
N SER A 169 11.47 2.18 3.60
CA SER A 169 10.38 3.02 4.08
C SER A 169 10.87 4.18 4.97
N LYS A 170 11.80 3.88 5.87
CA LYS A 170 12.24 4.82 6.91
C LYS A 170 13.28 5.84 6.45
N GLU A 171 13.87 5.64 5.29
CA GLU A 171 14.93 6.51 4.76
C GLU A 171 14.40 7.66 3.88
N GLY A 172 13.14 7.57 3.42
CA GLY A 172 12.52 8.52 2.49
C GLY A 172 11.62 9.58 3.13
N GLY A 173 11.47 9.57 4.46
CA GLY A 173 10.61 10.48 5.24
C GLY A 173 11.37 11.61 5.93
#